data_AF-A0A3B6V8P6-F1
#
_entry.id   AF-A0A3B6V8P6-F1
#
_cell.length_a   1.000
_cell.length_b   1.000
_cell.length_c   1.000
_cell.angle_alpha   90.00
_cell.angle_beta   90.00
_cell.angle_gamma   90.00
#
_symmetry.space_group_name_H-M   'P 1'
#
loop_
_entity.id
_entity.type
_entity.pdbx_description
1 polymer ?
#
loop_
_entity_poly.entity_id
_entity_poly.type
_entity_poly.pdbx_seq_one_letter_code
_entity_poly.pdbx_strand_id
1 'polypeptide(L)'
;MGLYIPLGGSIPSLYQTDNLNPNLSLSPKSSFEVGVIFNPRVTLNIDKYNDISIGVDVGWYRDTFKFQTSSKNFTHEFDTVMTGINFRWSPSLFVLGIGGGVKFPFTGKYWEGNNNIALSAGNFSARFNNTVIPYIRLYTGIDVSLISLALYVNFDIPNMQIKDNLASLGEGYSYPGKLGSVDIGVQIGLHLDIFKFGENE
;
A
#
# COMPACT_ATOMS: atom_id res chain seq x y z
N MET A 1 15.28 -14.70 -3.87
CA MET A 1 13.83 -14.36 -3.98
C MET A 1 13.27 -14.14 -2.59
N GLY A 2 12.30 -13.25 -2.42
CA GLY A 2 11.66 -12.97 -1.13
C GLY A 2 10.15 -13.17 -1.16
N LEU A 3 9.57 -13.66 -0.07
CA LEU A 3 8.15 -13.60 0.21
C LEU A 3 7.95 -12.74 1.45
N TYR A 4 7.12 -11.70 1.37
CA TYR A 4 6.94 -10.70 2.41
C TYR A 4 5.48 -10.59 2.82
N ILE A 5 5.24 -10.48 4.11
CA ILE A 5 3.92 -10.25 4.72
C ILE A 5 4.02 -8.91 5.46
N PRO A 6 3.63 -7.79 4.83
CA PRO A 6 3.44 -6.53 5.53
C PRO A 6 2.17 -6.57 6.39
N LEU A 7 2.28 -6.01 7.59
CA LEU A 7 1.20 -5.80 8.56
C LEU A 7 1.30 -4.36 9.04
N GLY A 8 0.28 -3.54 8.78
CA GLY A 8 0.36 -2.11 9.00
C GLY A 8 -0.93 -1.46 9.45
N GLY A 9 -0.79 -0.24 9.95
CA GLY A 9 -1.90 0.68 10.14
C GLY A 9 -1.85 1.77 9.09
N SER A 10 -2.94 1.95 8.35
CA SER A 10 -3.11 3.05 7.39
C SER A 10 -3.61 4.30 8.10
N ILE A 11 -3.01 5.44 7.77
CA ILE A 11 -3.49 6.78 8.14
C ILE A 11 -3.92 7.47 6.85
N PRO A 12 -5.23 7.51 6.54
CA PRO A 12 -5.70 7.97 5.26
C PRO A 12 -5.76 9.50 5.19
N SER A 13 -5.80 10.01 3.97
CA SER A 13 -5.98 11.40 3.63
C SER A 13 -6.89 11.53 2.42
N LEU A 14 -7.67 12.61 2.38
CA LEU A 14 -8.54 12.93 1.26
C LEU A 14 -8.16 14.31 0.73
N TYR A 15 -7.65 14.34 -0.49
CA TYR A 15 -7.26 15.58 -1.18
C TYR A 15 -8.44 16.04 -2.01
N GLN A 16 -9.22 16.95 -1.44
CA GLN A 16 -10.39 17.53 -2.11
C GLN A 16 -9.96 18.43 -3.27
N THR A 17 -10.77 18.45 -4.33
CA THR A 17 -10.61 19.39 -5.44
C THR A 17 -11.25 20.74 -5.07
N ASP A 18 -10.45 21.82 -5.13
CA ASP A 18 -10.63 23.29 -5.06
C ASP A 18 -11.89 23.98 -4.48
N ASN A 19 -13.01 23.29 -4.26
CA ASN A 19 -14.17 23.78 -3.52
C ASN A 19 -14.13 23.26 -2.09
N LEU A 20 -13.11 23.68 -1.33
CA LEU A 20 -13.03 23.50 0.12
C LEU A 20 -14.35 23.95 0.74
N ASN A 21 -15.20 23.01 1.15
CA ASN A 21 -16.31 23.33 2.02
C ASN A 21 -15.72 23.46 3.43
N PRO A 22 -15.55 24.68 3.98
CA PRO A 22 -14.84 24.91 5.23
C PRO A 22 -15.60 24.32 6.45
N ASN A 23 -16.85 23.91 6.26
CA ASN A 23 -17.69 23.31 7.30
C ASN A 23 -17.61 21.77 7.30
N LEU A 24 -16.84 21.18 6.39
CA LEU A 24 -16.79 19.74 6.21
C LEU A 24 -15.74 19.13 7.16
N SER A 25 -16.21 18.68 8.34
CA SER A 25 -15.36 17.96 9.29
C SER A 25 -15.20 16.51 8.87
N LEU A 26 -14.10 16.20 8.17
CA LEU A 26 -13.67 14.85 7.86
C LEU A 26 -12.39 14.53 8.65
N SER A 27 -12.48 13.60 9.60
CA SER A 27 -11.36 13.18 10.44
C SER A 27 -10.81 11.83 9.93
N PRO A 28 -9.52 11.74 9.59
CA PRO A 28 -8.93 10.45 9.23
C PRO A 28 -8.87 9.52 10.44
N LYS A 29 -9.11 8.23 10.22
CA LYS A 29 -8.99 7.20 11.25
C LYS A 29 -8.09 6.08 10.78
N SER A 30 -7.32 5.54 11.72
CA SER A 30 -6.50 4.39 11.40
C SER A 30 -7.32 3.15 11.11
N SER A 31 -6.83 2.35 10.17
CA SER A 31 -7.34 1.02 9.87
C SER A 31 -6.21 0.04 9.64
N PHE A 32 -6.46 -1.24 9.87
CA PHE A 32 -5.46 -2.28 9.67
C PHE A 32 -5.36 -2.69 8.20
N GLU A 33 -4.14 -2.97 7.76
CA GLU A 33 -3.80 -3.42 6.42
C GLU A 33 -2.87 -4.63 6.46
N VAL A 34 -2.95 -5.45 5.42
CA VAL A 34 -2.15 -6.66 5.26
C VAL A 34 -1.94 -6.96 3.79
N GLY A 35 -0.82 -7.62 3.48
CA GLY A 35 -0.56 -8.12 2.13
C GLY A 35 0.33 -9.35 2.11
N VAL A 36 0.56 -9.85 0.90
CA VAL A 36 1.53 -10.89 0.59
C VAL A 36 2.25 -10.48 -0.70
N ILE A 37 3.55 -10.23 -0.59
CA ILE A 37 4.37 -9.67 -1.66
C ILE A 37 5.48 -10.66 -2.01
N PHE A 38 5.50 -11.07 -3.26
CA PHE A 38 6.57 -11.84 -3.83
C PHE A 38 7.58 -10.90 -4.52
N ASN A 39 8.86 -11.07 -4.21
CA ASN A 39 9.95 -10.23 -4.70
C ASN A 39 11.05 -11.10 -5.33
N PRO A 40 10.93 -11.45 -6.62
CA PRO A 40 12.08 -11.90 -7.39
C PRO A 40 13.08 -10.75 -7.51
N ARG A 41 14.36 -11.03 -7.25
CA ARG A 41 15.43 -10.04 -7.27
C ARG A 41 16.74 -10.62 -7.77
N VAL A 42 17.58 -9.74 -8.29
CA VAL A 42 19.00 -9.98 -8.55
C VAL A 42 19.80 -9.27 -7.47
N THR A 43 20.77 -9.97 -6.88
CA THR A 43 21.66 -9.43 -5.85
C THR A 43 23.08 -9.35 -6.40
N LEU A 44 23.71 -8.19 -6.21
CA LEU A 44 25.10 -7.89 -6.52
C LEU A 44 25.86 -7.79 -5.19
N ASN A 45 26.82 -8.70 -5.00
CA ASN A 45 27.71 -8.67 -3.85
C ASN A 45 28.81 -7.62 -4.14
N ILE A 46 28.82 -6.53 -3.38
CA ILE A 46 29.81 -5.45 -3.55
C ILE A 46 31.09 -5.81 -2.81
N ASP A 47 30.96 -6.27 -1.57
CA ASP A 47 32.02 -6.83 -0.75
C ASP A 47 31.44 -7.81 0.29
N LYS A 48 32.29 -8.35 1.18
CA LYS A 48 31.89 -9.32 2.22
C LYS A 48 30.85 -8.80 3.23
N TYR A 49 30.56 -7.51 3.24
CA TYR A 49 29.64 -6.85 4.16
C TYR A 49 28.52 -6.11 3.45
N ASN A 50 28.50 -6.01 2.12
CA ASN A 50 27.58 -5.13 1.42
C ASN A 50 27.01 -5.80 0.17
N ASP A 51 25.69 -5.92 0.16
CA ASP A 51 24.93 -6.40 -0.99
C ASP A 51 23.95 -5.33 -1.47
N ILE A 52 23.79 -5.21 -2.79
CA ILE A 52 22.75 -4.40 -3.41
C ILE A 52 21.83 -5.31 -4.21
N SER A 53 20.53 -5.21 -4.02
CA SER A 53 19.54 -5.95 -4.81
C SER A 53 18.60 -5.03 -5.56
N ILE A 54 18.25 -5.43 -6.77
CA ILE A 54 17.16 -4.86 -7.56
C ILE A 54 16.16 -5.97 -7.82
N GLY A 55 14.90 -5.73 -7.47
CA GLY A 55 13.82 -6.70 -7.63
C GLY A 55 12.54 -6.07 -8.14
N VAL A 56 11.58 -6.93 -8.42
CA VAL A 56 10.22 -6.56 -8.80
C VAL A 56 9.31 -7.03 -7.68
N ASP A 57 8.50 -6.14 -7.13
CA ASP A 57 7.42 -6.52 -6.22
C ASP A 57 6.22 -6.95 -7.07
N VAL A 58 5.60 -8.09 -6.72
CA VAL A 58 4.29 -8.52 -7.22
C VAL A 58 3.54 -9.17 -6.07
N GLY A 59 2.31 -8.75 -5.80
CA GLY A 59 1.61 -9.29 -4.64
C GLY A 59 0.16 -8.91 -4.55
N TRP A 60 -0.50 -9.47 -3.55
CA TRP A 60 -1.80 -9.00 -3.09
C TRP A 60 -1.59 -8.06 -1.90
N TYR A 61 -2.34 -6.97 -1.85
CA TYR A 61 -2.31 -6.03 -0.73
C TYR A 61 -3.72 -5.51 -0.47
N ARG A 62 -4.06 -5.27 0.80
CA ARG A 62 -5.32 -4.64 1.20
C ARG A 62 -5.10 -3.23 1.66
N ASP A 63 -5.67 -2.28 0.91
CA ASP A 63 -5.64 -0.86 1.18
C ASP A 63 -6.94 -0.43 1.89
N THR A 64 -6.85 0.40 2.92
CA THR A 64 -8.02 0.84 3.70
C THR A 64 -8.02 2.33 4.01
N PHE A 65 -8.97 3.05 3.42
CA PHE A 65 -9.20 4.48 3.63
C PHE A 65 -10.41 4.71 4.53
N LYS A 66 -10.17 4.91 5.82
CA LYS A 66 -11.21 5.11 6.84
C LYS A 66 -11.31 6.55 7.32
N PHE A 67 -12.53 7.08 7.31
CA PHE A 67 -12.80 8.43 7.79
C PHE A 67 -13.99 8.47 8.74
N GLN A 68 -14.01 9.49 9.58
CA GLN A 68 -15.11 9.83 10.47
C GLN A 68 -15.66 11.22 10.09
N THR A 69 -16.97 11.31 9.91
CA THR A 69 -17.71 12.57 9.85
C THR A 69 -18.31 12.89 11.23
N SER A 70 -19.03 14.01 11.36
CA SER A 70 -19.76 14.33 12.59
C SER A 70 -20.85 13.30 12.93
N SER A 71 -21.34 12.55 11.94
CA SER A 71 -22.49 11.66 12.09
C SER A 71 -22.12 10.17 11.99
N LYS A 72 -21.15 9.81 11.15
CA LYS A 72 -20.87 8.41 10.78
C LYS A 72 -19.41 8.17 10.43
N ASN A 73 -19.00 6.92 10.55
CA ASN A 73 -17.74 6.44 9.97
C ASN A 73 -18.02 5.82 8.61
N PHE A 74 -17.13 6.05 7.65
CA PHE A 74 -17.11 5.32 6.40
C PHE A 74 -15.71 4.79 6.08
N THR A 75 -15.65 3.74 5.26
CA THR A 75 -14.39 3.09 4.89
C THR A 75 -14.45 2.62 3.45
N HIS A 76 -13.43 2.97 2.66
CA HIS A 76 -13.14 2.33 1.40
C HIS A 76 -12.03 1.32 1.61
N GLU A 77 -12.32 0.04 1.40
CA GLU A 77 -11.36 -1.07 1.45
C GLU A 77 -11.18 -1.60 0.03
N PHE A 78 -9.94 -1.83 -0.39
CA PHE A 78 -9.60 -2.39 -1.68
C PHE A 78 -8.62 -3.55 -1.53
N ASP A 79 -8.96 -4.68 -2.12
CA ASP A 79 -7.99 -5.74 -2.39
C ASP A 79 -7.36 -5.44 -3.76
N THR A 80 -6.04 -5.31 -3.76
CA THR A 80 -5.27 -4.86 -4.91
C THR A 80 -4.24 -5.91 -5.31
N VAL A 81 -4.00 -6.02 -6.62
CA VAL A 81 -2.76 -6.62 -7.13
C VAL A 81 -1.75 -5.49 -7.22
N MET A 82 -0.66 -5.57 -6.46
CA MET A 82 0.42 -4.60 -6.51
C MET A 82 1.57 -5.09 -7.39
N THR A 83 2.19 -4.16 -8.12
CA THR A 83 3.47 -4.41 -8.75
C THR A 83 4.36 -3.17 -8.75
N GLY A 84 5.67 -3.36 -8.66
CA GLY A 84 6.61 -2.25 -8.59
C GLY A 84 8.07 -2.69 -8.68
N ILE A 85 8.97 -1.72 -8.63
CA ILE A 85 10.42 -1.96 -8.56
C ILE A 85 10.85 -1.77 -7.10
N ASN A 86 11.79 -2.60 -6.67
CA ASN A 86 12.36 -2.58 -5.33
C ASN A 86 13.88 -2.50 -5.40
N PHE A 87 14.45 -1.55 -4.68
CA PHE A 87 15.88 -1.42 -4.44
C PHE A 87 16.17 -1.70 -2.98
N ARG A 88 17.17 -2.54 -2.73
CA ARG A 88 17.58 -2.97 -1.40
C ARG A 88 19.09 -2.84 -1.27
N TRP A 89 19.54 -2.30 -0.15
CA TRP A 89 20.93 -2.34 0.28
C TRP A 89 21.01 -3.09 1.62
N SER A 90 21.87 -4.08 1.69
CA SER A 90 22.05 -4.93 2.86
C SER A 90 23.48 -4.84 3.37
N PRO A 91 23.79 -3.89 4.28
CA PRO A 91 25.04 -3.87 5.01
C PRO A 91 25.03 -4.91 6.15
N SER A 92 25.76 -5.99 5.96
CA SER A 92 25.86 -7.15 6.87
C SER A 92 24.48 -7.75 7.13
N LEU A 93 23.97 -7.63 8.36
CA LEU A 93 22.64 -8.13 8.72
C LEU A 93 21.55 -7.06 8.61
N PHE A 94 21.90 -5.80 8.41
CA PHE A 94 20.91 -4.73 8.30
C PHE A 94 20.40 -4.63 6.87
N VAL A 95 19.19 -4.11 6.72
CA VAL A 95 18.60 -3.83 5.41
C VAL A 95 18.01 -2.44 5.38
N LEU A 96 18.23 -1.76 4.27
CA LEU A 96 17.58 -0.52 3.88
C LEU A 96 16.99 -0.74 2.50
N GLY A 97 15.78 -0.25 2.26
CA GLY A 97 15.23 -0.34 0.92
C GLY A 97 14.15 0.69 0.61
N ILE A 98 14.01 0.90 -0.69
CA ILE A 98 13.01 1.76 -1.30
C ILE A 98 12.33 0.98 -2.41
N GLY A 99 11.02 1.05 -2.46
CA GLY A 99 10.22 0.49 -3.54
C GLY A 99 9.21 1.51 -4.04
N GLY A 100 8.74 1.31 -5.26
CA GLY A 100 7.68 2.12 -5.82
C GLY A 100 6.98 1.39 -6.94
N GLY A 101 5.69 1.67 -7.10
CA GLY A 101 4.88 0.91 -8.04
C GLY A 101 3.43 1.38 -8.10
N VAL A 102 2.58 0.48 -8.55
CA VAL A 102 1.15 0.72 -8.74
C VAL A 102 0.37 -0.47 -8.19
N LYS A 103 -0.72 -0.17 -7.48
CA LYS A 103 -1.71 -1.14 -7.02
C LYS A 103 -2.97 -1.05 -7.89
N PHE A 104 -3.49 -2.20 -8.27
CA PHE A 104 -4.67 -2.37 -9.12
C PHE A 104 -5.79 -3.03 -8.30
N PRO A 105 -6.75 -2.26 -7.76
CA PRO A 105 -7.97 -2.78 -7.14
C PRO A 105 -8.73 -3.73 -8.07
N PHE A 106 -9.07 -4.91 -7.56
CA PHE A 106 -9.89 -5.91 -8.27
C PHE A 106 -11.15 -6.30 -7.49
N THR A 107 -11.11 -6.25 -6.16
CA THR A 107 -12.29 -6.30 -5.28
C THR A 107 -12.19 -5.23 -4.21
N GLY A 108 -13.32 -4.85 -3.64
CA GLY A 108 -13.34 -3.87 -2.57
C GLY A 108 -14.63 -3.89 -1.78
N LYS A 109 -14.68 -3.09 -0.72
CA LYS A 109 -15.85 -2.90 0.11
C LYS A 109 -15.97 -1.44 0.49
N TYR A 110 -17.20 -0.95 0.45
CA TYR A 110 -17.56 0.32 1.08
C TYR A 110 -18.34 0.01 2.36
N TRP A 111 -17.90 0.59 3.47
CA TRP A 111 -18.54 0.47 4.77
C TRP A 111 -19.08 1.83 5.19
N GLU A 112 -20.30 1.85 5.72
CA GLU A 112 -20.86 3.02 6.39
C GLU A 112 -21.59 2.56 7.66
N GLY A 113 -21.01 2.84 8.82
CA GLY A 113 -21.47 2.24 10.07
C GLY A 113 -21.45 0.71 10.00
N ASN A 114 -22.63 0.08 10.11
CA ASN A 114 -22.80 -1.38 10.03
C ASN A 114 -23.18 -1.89 8.63
N ASN A 115 -23.39 -1.00 7.66
CA ASN A 115 -23.76 -1.38 6.31
C ASN A 115 -22.49 -1.61 5.48
N ASN A 116 -22.41 -2.74 4.78
CA ASN A 116 -21.34 -3.03 3.86
C ASN A 116 -21.86 -3.24 2.43
N ILE A 117 -21.13 -2.72 1.46
CA ILE A 117 -21.43 -2.87 0.04
C ILE A 117 -20.18 -3.40 -0.64
N ALA A 118 -20.27 -4.59 -1.22
CA ALA A 118 -19.19 -5.16 -2.03
C ALA A 118 -19.01 -4.34 -3.32
N LEU A 119 -17.76 -4.12 -3.69
CA LEU A 119 -17.37 -3.42 -4.90
C LEU A 119 -16.62 -4.38 -5.83
N SER A 120 -17.04 -4.42 -7.08
CA SER A 120 -16.37 -5.14 -8.17
C SER A 120 -15.72 -4.18 -9.17
N ALA A 121 -14.96 -4.70 -10.13
CA ALA A 121 -14.29 -3.90 -11.17
C ALA A 121 -15.24 -2.92 -11.90
N GLY A 122 -16.47 -3.34 -12.21
CA GLY A 122 -17.48 -2.46 -12.83
C GLY A 122 -17.91 -1.31 -11.93
N ASN A 123 -17.90 -1.50 -10.61
CA ASN A 123 -18.23 -0.44 -9.65
C ASN A 123 -17.10 0.58 -9.51
N PHE A 124 -15.83 0.18 -9.69
CA PHE A 124 -14.71 1.12 -9.54
C PHE A 124 -14.74 2.20 -10.62
N SER A 125 -14.86 1.81 -11.89
CA SER A 125 -14.92 2.79 -13.00
C SER A 125 -16.14 3.70 -12.93
N ALA A 126 -17.25 3.25 -12.34
CA ALA A 126 -18.43 4.06 -12.10
C ALA A 126 -18.23 5.08 -10.96
N ARG A 127 -17.41 4.75 -9.96
CA ARG A 127 -17.26 5.51 -8.71
C ARG A 127 -15.99 6.35 -8.61
N PHE A 128 -14.97 6.03 -9.40
CA PHE A 128 -13.67 6.69 -9.37
C PHE A 128 -13.21 7.10 -10.77
N ASN A 129 -12.58 8.28 -10.90
CA ASN A 129 -12.01 8.75 -12.17
C ASN A 129 -10.77 7.96 -12.58
N ASN A 130 -9.97 7.53 -11.60
CA ASN A 130 -8.85 6.62 -11.79
C ASN A 130 -9.03 5.44 -10.84
N THR A 131 -8.61 4.26 -11.27
CA THR A 131 -8.73 3.01 -10.48
C THR A 131 -7.37 2.40 -10.20
N VAL A 132 -6.33 3.22 -10.06
CA VAL A 132 -4.98 2.78 -9.72
C VAL A 132 -4.45 3.60 -8.56
N ILE A 133 -3.70 2.95 -7.69
CA ILE A 133 -3.11 3.56 -6.49
C ILE A 133 -1.59 3.47 -6.63
N PRO A 134 -0.90 4.53 -7.10
CA PRO A 134 0.54 4.58 -7.10
C PRO A 134 1.06 4.63 -5.66
N TYR A 135 2.22 4.01 -5.40
CA TYR A 135 2.80 4.01 -4.07
C TYR A 135 4.32 4.18 -4.07
N ILE A 136 4.85 4.67 -2.95
CA ILE A 136 6.28 4.62 -2.60
C ILE A 136 6.40 3.97 -1.23
N ARG A 137 7.31 3.02 -1.09
CA ARG A 137 7.61 2.33 0.17
C ARG A 137 9.05 2.53 0.58
N LEU A 138 9.27 2.83 1.85
CA LEU A 138 10.59 2.83 2.48
C LEU A 138 10.58 1.79 3.60
N TYR A 139 11.67 1.05 3.76
CA TYR A 139 11.78 0.05 4.82
C TYR A 139 13.20 -0.09 5.33
N THR A 140 13.31 -0.44 6.62
CA THR A 140 14.58 -0.73 7.28
C THR A 140 14.41 -1.88 8.26
N GLY A 141 15.42 -2.71 8.43
CA GLY A 141 15.28 -3.91 9.23
C GLY A 141 16.54 -4.72 9.38
N ILE A 142 16.34 -5.99 9.69
CA ILE A 142 17.39 -6.99 9.79
C ILE A 142 17.01 -8.25 8.99
N ASP A 143 18.02 -8.87 8.39
CA ASP A 143 17.95 -10.17 7.76
C ASP A 143 18.76 -11.17 8.60
N VAL A 144 18.07 -12.19 9.10
CA VAL A 144 18.64 -13.24 9.93
C VAL A 144 18.42 -14.56 9.21
N SER A 145 19.44 -14.98 8.46
CA SER A 145 19.39 -16.22 7.68
C SER A 145 18.21 -16.20 6.69
N LEU A 146 17.22 -17.09 6.86
CA LEU A 146 16.05 -17.20 6.00
C LEU A 146 14.93 -16.22 6.35
N ILE A 147 15.02 -15.49 7.48
CA ILE A 147 13.94 -14.63 7.97
C ILE A 147 14.39 -13.19 7.95
N SER A 148 13.53 -12.30 7.45
CA SER A 148 13.71 -10.85 7.57
C SER A 148 12.64 -10.24 8.45
N LEU A 149 13.02 -9.24 9.23
CA LEU A 149 12.10 -8.39 9.96
C LEU A 149 12.43 -6.93 9.67
N ALA A 150 11.47 -6.19 9.11
CA ALA A 150 11.64 -4.78 8.79
C ALA A 150 10.47 -3.93 9.31
N LEU A 151 10.75 -2.69 9.64
CA LEU A 151 9.77 -1.62 9.74
C LEU A 151 9.61 -1.00 8.35
N TYR A 152 8.39 -0.62 8.00
CA TYR A 152 8.13 0.06 6.74
C TYR A 152 7.19 1.26 6.93
N VAL A 153 7.35 2.21 6.00
CA VAL A 153 6.35 3.22 5.71
C VAL A 153 6.01 3.14 4.21
N ASN A 154 4.72 3.08 3.91
CA ASN A 154 4.17 3.11 2.56
C ASN A 154 3.37 4.39 2.39
N PHE A 155 3.52 5.04 1.24
CA PHE A 155 2.79 6.26 0.88
C PHE A 155 1.94 5.95 -0.34
N ASP A 156 0.62 5.98 -0.19
CA ASP A 156 -0.29 5.91 -1.32
C ASP A 156 -0.52 7.29 -1.90
N ILE A 157 -0.05 7.46 -3.13
CA ILE A 157 -0.05 8.74 -3.83
C ILE A 157 -1.48 9.07 -4.27
N PRO A 158 -1.99 10.27 -3.97
CA PRO A 158 -3.35 10.66 -4.30
C PRO A 158 -3.63 10.64 -5.81
N ASN A 159 -4.27 9.58 -6.27
CA ASN A 159 -4.61 9.38 -7.68
C ASN A 159 -6.02 8.83 -7.89
N MET A 160 -6.44 7.87 -7.06
CA MET A 160 -7.79 7.31 -7.08
C MET A 160 -8.79 8.36 -6.54
N GLN A 161 -9.51 8.99 -7.46
CA GLN A 161 -10.40 10.11 -7.16
C GLN A 161 -11.86 9.66 -7.14
N ILE A 162 -12.56 9.91 -6.03
CA ILE A 162 -14.02 9.74 -5.94
C ILE A 162 -14.69 10.74 -6.90
N LYS A 163 -15.61 10.26 -7.75
CA LYS A 163 -16.32 11.14 -8.69
C LYS A 163 -17.35 12.02 -7.98
N ASP A 164 -17.63 13.16 -8.62
CA ASP A 164 -18.71 14.05 -8.21
C ASP A 164 -20.10 13.42 -8.39
N ASN A 165 -21.09 13.98 -7.69
CA ASN A 165 -22.51 13.61 -7.79
C ASN A 165 -22.85 12.17 -7.41
N LEU A 166 -22.04 11.56 -6.52
CA LEU A 166 -22.24 10.20 -6.03
C LEU A 166 -22.80 10.12 -4.61
N ALA A 167 -23.22 11.23 -4.01
CA ALA A 167 -23.72 11.30 -2.64
C ALA A 167 -24.86 10.29 -2.33
N SER A 168 -25.67 9.93 -3.33
CA SER A 168 -26.73 8.91 -3.19
C SER A 168 -26.20 7.49 -2.92
N LEU A 169 -24.90 7.24 -3.15
CA LEU A 169 -24.25 5.95 -2.90
C LEU A 169 -23.73 5.80 -1.46
N GLY A 170 -23.79 6.86 -0.65
CA GLY A 170 -23.40 6.83 0.76
C GLY A 170 -22.60 8.07 1.17
N GLU A 171 -22.44 8.22 2.50
CA GLU A 171 -21.79 9.39 3.11
C GLU A 171 -20.41 9.67 2.52
N GLY A 172 -19.55 8.65 2.39
CA GLY A 172 -18.19 8.81 1.85
C GLY A 172 -18.15 9.28 0.39
N TYR A 173 -19.19 8.99 -0.39
CA TYR A 173 -19.30 9.46 -1.77
C TYR A 173 -19.82 10.91 -1.90
N SER A 174 -20.22 11.53 -0.78
CA SER A 174 -20.48 12.98 -0.70
C SER A 174 -19.21 13.82 -0.66
N TYR A 175 -18.03 13.18 -0.62
CA TYR A 175 -16.72 13.82 -0.46
C TYR A 175 -15.85 13.55 -1.70
N PRO A 176 -16.08 14.24 -2.84
CA PRO A 176 -15.22 14.10 -4.00
C PRO A 176 -13.79 14.54 -3.64
N GLY A 177 -12.83 13.71 -4.01
CA GLY A 177 -11.43 13.91 -3.64
C GLY A 177 -10.58 12.69 -3.96
N LYS A 178 -9.26 12.90 -3.96
CA LYS A 178 -8.28 11.85 -4.19
C LYS A 178 -7.92 11.18 -2.87
N LEU A 179 -8.03 9.85 -2.83
CA LEU A 179 -7.61 9.04 -1.70
C LEU A 179 -6.09 8.89 -1.70
N GLY A 180 -5.47 9.16 -0.56
CA GLY A 180 -4.08 8.83 -0.26
C GLY A 180 -3.96 8.30 1.16
N SER A 181 -2.79 7.77 1.51
CA SER A 181 -2.53 7.29 2.86
C SER A 181 -1.04 7.27 3.18
N VAL A 182 -0.75 7.20 4.48
CA VAL A 182 0.55 6.80 5.01
C VAL A 182 0.33 5.54 5.84
N ASP A 183 0.86 4.42 5.39
CA ASP A 183 0.74 3.13 6.07
C ASP A 183 2.05 2.81 6.76
N ILE A 184 2.00 2.55 8.07
CA ILE A 184 3.19 2.29 8.88
C ILE A 184 3.03 0.91 9.51
N GLY A 185 4.08 0.11 9.44
CA GLY A 185 3.96 -1.27 9.91
C GLY A 185 5.27 -2.04 10.00
N VAL A 186 5.09 -3.33 10.22
CA VAL A 186 6.15 -4.35 10.21
C VAL A 186 5.99 -5.23 8.98
N GLN A 187 7.11 -5.67 8.42
CA GLN A 187 7.17 -6.63 7.33
C GLN A 187 7.98 -7.83 7.81
N ILE A 188 7.34 -9.00 7.77
CA ILE A 188 8.00 -10.28 8.01
C ILE A 188 8.29 -10.89 6.64
N GLY A 189 9.51 -11.40 6.44
CA GLY A 189 9.88 -12.00 5.17
C GLY A 189 10.56 -13.33 5.30
N LEU A 190 10.42 -14.12 4.24
CA LEU A 190 11.15 -15.35 4.01
C LEU A 190 12.05 -15.15 2.80
N HIS A 191 13.34 -15.39 2.98
CA HIS A 191 14.38 -15.30 1.97
C HIS A 191 14.69 -16.69 1.42
N LEU A 192 14.48 -16.85 0.12
CA LEU A 192 14.85 -18.02 -0.64
C LEU A 192 15.76 -17.56 -1.78
N ASP A 193 17.04 -17.35 -1.49
CA ASP A 193 18.00 -16.92 -2.49
C ASP A 193 18.46 -18.11 -3.34
N ILE A 194 17.67 -18.39 -4.38
CA ILE A 194 17.88 -19.50 -5.33
C ILE A 194 18.95 -19.14 -6.38
N PHE A 195 19.14 -17.86 -6.68
CA PHE A 195 20.09 -17.39 -7.69
C PHE A 195 21.00 -16.31 -7.11
N LYS A 196 22.28 -16.64 -6.92
CA LYS A 196 23.35 -15.71 -6.57
C LYS A 196 24.29 -15.60 -7.76
N PHE A 197 24.65 -14.38 -8.15
CA PHE A 197 25.61 -14.12 -9.22
C PHE A 197 26.85 -13.43 -8.62
N GLY A 198 28.04 -13.84 -9.05
CA GLY A 198 29.30 -13.24 -8.60
C GLY A 198 29.94 -13.88 -7.37
N GLU A 199 29.52 -15.08 -6.96
CA GLU A 199 30.40 -15.93 -6.15
C GLU A 199 31.55 -16.38 -7.06
N ASN A 200 32.71 -15.72 -6.95
CA ASN A 200 33.96 -16.29 -7.41
C ASN A 200 34.28 -17.45 -6.46
N GLU A 201 34.32 -18.68 -6.98
CA GLU A 201 35.06 -19.78 -6.33
C GLU A 201 36.57 -19.47 -6.29
#